data_AF-A0A8S9XU65-F1
#
_entry.id   AF-A0A8S9XU65-F1
#
_cell.length_a   1.000
_cell.length_b   1.000
_cell.length_c   1.000
_cell.angle_alpha   90.00
_cell.angle_beta   90.00
_cell.angle_gamma   90.00
#
_symmetry.space_group_name_H-M   'P 1'
#
loop_
_entity.id
_entity.type
_entity.pdbx_description
1 polymer ?
#
loop_
_entity_poly.entity_id
_entity_poly.type
_entity_poly.pdbx_seq_one_letter_code
_entity_poly.pdbx_strand_id
1 'polypeptide(L)'
;IKRFRGLLLRFTHEDTKAQKALIGGVEQIIGLHKAALLSKVPAIFKMLYDGDILDEGVLLEWGGKVSKKYVSKELSQEIHNKAEPFLTWLKEAEEEEGSSDESDDDGLEIEYDDRAKASPLKEHKPTNKPVAAAAVNDGEDDVDIDAI
;
A
#
# COMPACT_ATOMS: atom_id res chain seq x y z
N ILE A 1 12.65 -13.15 -16.59
CA ILE A 1 11.36 -13.17 -17.33
C ILE A 1 11.37 -14.28 -18.39
N LYS A 2 12.06 -14.13 -19.54
CA LYS A 2 12.06 -15.14 -20.63
C LYS A 2 12.28 -16.60 -20.18
N ARG A 3 13.29 -16.85 -19.35
CA ARG A 3 13.62 -18.20 -18.82
C ARG A 3 12.45 -18.88 -18.08
N PHE A 4 11.63 -18.11 -17.37
CA PHE A 4 10.54 -18.62 -16.52
C PHE A 4 9.15 -18.29 -17.08
N ARG A 5 9.07 -17.86 -18.35
CA ARG A 5 7.79 -17.46 -18.99
C ARG A 5 6.73 -18.55 -18.85
N GLY A 6 7.07 -19.80 -19.19
CA GLY A 6 6.12 -20.91 -19.12
C GLY A 6 5.58 -21.18 -17.72
N LEU A 7 6.38 -20.94 -16.67
CA LEU A 7 5.91 -21.06 -15.28
C LEU A 7 4.99 -19.91 -14.90
N LEU A 8 5.37 -18.67 -15.24
CA LEU A 8 4.56 -17.48 -14.93
C LEU A 8 3.19 -17.56 -15.61
N LEU A 9 3.15 -17.97 -16.87
CA LEU A 9 1.89 -18.16 -17.61
C LEU A 9 0.94 -19.15 -16.95
N ARG A 10 1.46 -20.23 -16.33
CA ARG A 10 0.59 -21.19 -15.61
C ARG A 10 -0.15 -20.56 -14.43
N PHE A 11 0.34 -19.45 -13.90
CA PHE A 11 -0.31 -18.71 -12.82
C PHE A 11 -1.13 -17.53 -13.32
N THR A 12 -0.72 -16.86 -14.40
CA THR A 12 -1.34 -15.60 -14.83
C THR A 12 -2.38 -15.76 -15.93
N HIS A 13 -2.42 -16.89 -16.61
CA HIS A 13 -3.36 -17.12 -17.70
C HIS A 13 -4.82 -17.05 -17.23
N GLU A 14 -5.60 -16.15 -17.83
CA GLU A 14 -7.01 -15.87 -17.51
C GLU A 14 -7.27 -15.51 -16.04
N ASP A 15 -6.23 -15.14 -15.27
CA ASP A 15 -6.33 -14.77 -13.86
C ASP A 15 -5.76 -13.37 -13.62
N THR A 16 -6.64 -12.37 -13.73
CA THR A 16 -6.31 -10.95 -13.49
C THR A 16 -5.83 -10.69 -12.07
N LYS A 17 -6.28 -11.48 -11.08
CA LYS A 17 -5.86 -11.34 -9.69
C LYS A 17 -4.41 -11.81 -9.52
N ALA A 18 -4.04 -12.92 -10.15
CA ALA A 18 -2.66 -13.41 -10.18
C ALA A 18 -1.74 -12.43 -10.93
N GLN A 19 -2.20 -11.85 -12.03
CA GLN A 19 -1.47 -10.80 -12.75
C GLN A 19 -1.22 -9.57 -11.87
N LYS A 20 -2.25 -9.04 -11.19
CA LYS A 20 -2.09 -7.92 -10.23
C LYS A 20 -1.16 -8.27 -9.07
N ALA A 21 -1.19 -9.51 -8.58
CA ALA A 21 -0.26 -9.99 -7.56
C ALA A 21 1.18 -10.04 -8.08
N LEU A 22 1.39 -10.48 -9.33
CA LEU A 22 2.70 -10.47 -9.98
C LEU A 22 3.25 -9.05 -10.10
N ILE A 23 2.43 -8.07 -10.51
CA ILE A 23 2.82 -6.66 -10.56
C ILE A 23 3.29 -6.18 -9.18
N GLY A 24 2.53 -6.49 -8.12
CA GLY A 24 2.94 -6.19 -6.74
C GLY A 24 4.29 -6.81 -6.36
N GLY A 25 4.53 -8.06 -6.75
CA GLY A 25 5.84 -8.71 -6.56
C GLY A 25 6.96 -8.02 -7.34
N VAL A 26 6.69 -7.54 -8.54
CA VAL A 26 7.65 -6.75 -9.34
C VAL A 26 7.99 -5.43 -8.65
N GLU A 27 7.00 -4.71 -8.11
CA GLU A 27 7.21 -3.48 -7.33
C GLU A 27 8.12 -3.73 -6.12
N GLN A 28 7.90 -4.82 -5.39
CA GLN A 28 8.75 -5.20 -4.26
C GLN A 28 10.20 -5.47 -4.68
N ILE A 29 10.40 -6.20 -5.78
CA ILE A 29 11.75 -6.46 -6.31
C ILE A 29 12.45 -5.17 -6.74
N ILE A 30 11.71 -4.24 -7.37
CA ILE A 30 12.23 -2.92 -7.72
C ILE A 30 12.61 -2.14 -6.45
N GLY A 31 11.78 -2.19 -5.41
CA GLY A 31 12.08 -1.57 -4.11
C GLY A 31 13.37 -2.08 -3.48
N LEU A 32 13.61 -3.39 -3.53
CA LEU A 32 14.83 -4.02 -3.02
C LEU A 32 16.09 -3.65 -3.82
N HIS A 33 15.95 -3.42 -5.13
CA HIS A 33 17.07 -3.15 -6.04
C HIS A 33 16.91 -1.82 -6.79
N LYS A 34 16.45 -0.78 -6.08
CA LYS A 34 16.03 0.50 -6.65
C LYS A 34 17.05 1.12 -7.59
N ALA A 35 18.31 1.21 -7.17
CA ALA A 35 19.39 1.81 -7.96
C ALA A 35 19.61 1.14 -9.34
N ALA A 36 19.33 -0.15 -9.45
CA ALA A 36 19.58 -0.93 -10.66
C ALA A 36 18.34 -1.15 -11.54
N LEU A 37 17.15 -1.16 -10.93
CA LEU A 37 15.90 -1.57 -11.60
C LEU A 37 14.95 -0.42 -11.91
N LEU A 38 15.03 0.69 -11.16
CA LEU A 38 14.07 1.79 -11.32
C LEU A 38 14.10 2.43 -12.72
N SER A 39 15.28 2.56 -13.33
CA SER A 39 15.43 3.05 -14.71
C SER A 39 14.99 2.02 -15.77
N LYS A 40 14.78 0.76 -15.38
CA LYS A 40 14.42 -0.34 -16.27
C LYS A 40 12.94 -0.70 -16.19
N VAL A 41 12.15 0.03 -15.39
CA VAL A 41 10.72 -0.21 -15.19
C VAL A 41 9.95 -0.36 -16.52
N PRO A 42 10.06 0.58 -17.49
CA PRO A 42 9.41 0.41 -18.80
C PRO A 42 9.76 -0.90 -19.49
N ALA A 43 11.06 -1.24 -19.51
CA ALA A 43 11.54 -2.44 -20.17
C ALA A 43 11.09 -3.72 -19.46
N ILE A 44 10.98 -3.70 -18.14
CA ILE A 44 10.48 -4.83 -17.35
C ILE A 44 9.02 -5.11 -17.69
N PHE A 45 8.16 -4.09 -17.66
CA PHE A 45 6.75 -4.24 -17.99
C PHE A 45 6.53 -4.61 -19.46
N LYS A 46 7.28 -3.99 -20.39
CA LYS A 46 7.25 -4.41 -21.80
C LYS A 46 7.63 -5.88 -21.98
N MET A 47 8.65 -6.38 -21.29
CA MET A 47 9.02 -7.80 -21.37
C MET A 47 7.97 -8.75 -20.78
N LEU A 48 7.16 -8.29 -19.83
CA LEU A 48 6.05 -9.08 -19.27
C LEU A 48 4.85 -9.08 -20.22
N TYR A 49 4.54 -7.92 -20.82
CA TYR A 49 3.52 -7.74 -21.85
C TYR A 49 3.84 -8.56 -23.12
N ASP A 50 5.02 -8.36 -23.72
CA ASP A 50 5.49 -9.12 -24.91
C ASP A 50 5.57 -10.64 -24.65
N GLY A 51 5.56 -11.04 -23.37
CA GLY A 51 5.57 -12.43 -22.94
C GLY A 51 4.19 -13.04 -22.73
N ASP A 52 3.09 -12.30 -22.98
CA ASP A 52 1.70 -12.65 -22.67
C ASP A 52 1.48 -12.95 -21.17
N ILE A 53 2.35 -12.44 -20.30
CA ILE A 53 2.28 -12.71 -18.86
C ILE A 53 1.31 -11.74 -18.18
N LEU A 54 1.28 -10.50 -18.66
CA LEU A 54 0.40 -9.44 -18.17
C LEU A 54 -0.40 -8.88 -19.34
N ASP A 55 -1.71 -8.81 -19.16
CA ASP A 55 -2.64 -8.28 -20.14
C ASP A 55 -2.66 -6.74 -20.09
N GLU A 56 -3.01 -6.14 -21.22
CA GLU A 56 -3.07 -4.69 -21.37
C GLU A 56 -4.01 -4.02 -20.36
N GLY A 57 -5.24 -4.52 -20.25
CA GLY A 57 -6.22 -3.98 -19.31
C GLY A 57 -5.74 -4.01 -17.86
N VAL A 58 -4.98 -5.03 -17.46
CA VAL A 58 -4.42 -5.13 -16.10
C VAL A 58 -3.29 -4.10 -15.89
N LEU A 59 -2.47 -3.86 -16.91
CA LEU A 59 -1.39 -2.87 -16.87
C LEU A 59 -1.92 -1.44 -16.84
N LEU A 60 -2.96 -1.14 -17.64
CA LEU A 60 -3.63 0.15 -17.67
C LEU A 60 -4.39 0.43 -16.37
N GLU A 61 -5.12 -0.55 -15.84
CA GLU A 61 -5.82 -0.43 -14.56
C GLU A 61 -4.83 -0.18 -13.41
N TRP A 62 -3.73 -0.93 -13.36
CA TRP A 62 -2.67 -0.68 -12.38
C TRP A 62 -2.07 0.72 -12.54
N GLY A 63 -1.73 1.10 -13.78
CA GLY A 63 -1.12 2.40 -14.08
C GLY A 63 -1.99 3.60 -13.73
N GLY A 64 -3.32 3.43 -13.64
CA GLY A 64 -4.26 4.46 -13.24
C GLY A 64 -4.29 4.75 -11.73
N LYS A 65 -3.84 3.81 -10.88
CA LYS A 65 -4.01 3.93 -9.42
C LYS A 65 -2.77 3.52 -8.63
N VAL A 66 -2.10 4.52 -8.07
CA VAL A 66 -1.02 4.31 -7.11
C VAL A 66 -1.54 3.64 -5.84
N SER A 67 -0.85 2.58 -5.40
CA SER A 67 -1.25 1.75 -4.27
C SER A 67 -0.15 1.66 -3.22
N LYS A 68 -0.54 1.57 -1.95
CA LYS A 68 0.36 1.32 -0.81
C LYS A 68 0.36 -0.14 -0.34
N LYS A 69 -0.23 -1.05 -1.15
CA LYS A 69 -0.46 -2.45 -0.75
C LYS A 69 0.83 -3.26 -0.64
N TYR A 70 1.77 -3.08 -1.57
CA TYR A 70 2.99 -3.90 -1.66
C TYR A 70 4.27 -3.12 -1.34
N VAL A 71 4.26 -1.81 -1.59
CA VAL A 71 5.37 -0.88 -1.34
C VAL A 71 4.85 0.44 -0.77
N SER A 72 5.74 1.32 -0.30
CA SER A 72 5.34 2.65 0.17
C SER A 72 4.70 3.47 -0.97
N LYS A 73 3.78 4.38 -0.62
CA LYS A 73 3.09 5.24 -1.60
C LYS A 73 4.09 6.04 -2.45
N GLU A 74 5.16 6.54 -1.83
CA GLU A 74 6.25 7.26 -2.49
C GLU A 74 6.96 6.42 -3.54
N LEU A 75 7.33 5.18 -3.17
CA LEU A 75 8.00 4.26 -4.09
C LEU A 75 7.06 3.82 -5.23
N SER A 76 5.79 3.53 -4.92
CA SER A 76 4.80 3.19 -5.95
C SER A 76 4.64 4.35 -6.93
N GLN A 77 4.50 5.60 -6.46
CA GLN A 77 4.43 6.78 -7.32
C GLN A 77 5.68 6.91 -8.20
N GLU A 78 6.87 6.71 -7.64
CA GLU A 78 8.12 6.78 -8.40
C GLU A 78 8.20 5.68 -9.48
N ILE A 79 7.72 4.48 -9.19
CA ILE A 79 7.60 3.39 -10.17
C ILE A 79 6.62 3.77 -11.28
N HIS A 80 5.45 4.34 -10.94
CA HIS A 80 4.47 4.80 -11.93
C HIS A 80 5.04 5.89 -12.83
N ASN A 81 5.73 6.88 -12.26
CA ASN A 81 6.40 7.94 -13.03
C ASN A 81 7.44 7.38 -14.01
N LYS A 82 8.11 6.29 -13.63
CA LYS A 82 9.06 5.61 -14.53
C LYS A 82 8.36 4.74 -15.56
N ALA A 83 7.20 4.17 -15.25
CA ALA A 83 6.39 3.36 -16.15
C ALA A 83 5.60 4.20 -17.16
N GLU A 84 5.43 5.51 -16.94
CA GLU A 84 4.64 6.41 -17.79
C GLU A 84 4.91 6.25 -19.30
N PRO A 85 6.17 6.23 -19.80
CA PRO A 85 6.39 6.07 -21.24
C PRO A 85 5.85 4.74 -21.81
N PHE A 86 5.83 3.68 -21.00
CA PHE A 86 5.27 2.39 -21.39
C PHE A 86 3.74 2.41 -21.34
N LEU A 87 3.16 3.04 -20.32
CA LEU A 87 1.71 3.18 -20.20
C LEU A 87 1.13 4.05 -21.32
N THR A 88 1.81 5.13 -21.70
CA THR A 88 1.43 5.95 -22.86
C THR A 88 1.49 5.14 -24.15
N TRP A 89 2.56 4.37 -24.36
CA TRP A 89 2.70 3.50 -25.53
C TRP A 89 1.56 2.46 -25.63
N LEU A 90 1.11 1.89 -24.51
CA LEU A 90 -0.04 0.98 -24.51
C LEU A 90 -1.34 1.70 -24.94
N LYS A 91 -1.60 2.88 -24.38
CA LYS A 91 -2.82 3.66 -24.70
C LYS A 91 -2.86 4.13 -26.16
N GLU A 92 -1.73 4.57 -26.70
CA GLU A 92 -1.63 4.99 -28.09
C GLU A 92 -1.90 3.82 -29.06
N ALA A 93 -1.55 2.59 -28.68
CA ALA A 93 -1.87 1.41 -29.46
C ALA A 93 -3.39 1.09 -29.43
N GLU A 94 -4.06 1.33 -28.30
CA GLU A 94 -5.51 1.14 -28.15
C GLU A 94 -6.32 2.19 -28.93
N GLU A 95 -5.89 3.46 -28.94
CA GLU A 95 -6.58 4.53 -29.68
C GLU A 95 -6.58 4.33 -31.21
N GLU A 96 -5.65 3.54 -31.76
CA GLU A 96 -5.71 3.09 -33.16
C GLU A 96 -6.75 1.97 -33.40
N GLU A 97 -7.24 1.30 -32.34
CA GLU A 97 -8.06 0.08 -32.45
C GLU A 97 -9.47 0.18 -31.82
N GLY A 98 -9.79 1.14 -30.95
CA GLY A 98 -11.15 1.23 -30.37
C GLY A 98 -11.40 2.39 -29.42
N SER A 99 -12.46 3.16 -29.70
CA SER A 99 -12.97 4.24 -28.85
C SER A 99 -14.00 3.76 -27.81
N SER A 100 -13.97 4.35 -26.61
CA SER A 100 -14.92 4.28 -25.45
C SER A 100 -14.60 3.15 -24.43
N ASP A 101 -14.60 3.33 -23.11
CA ASP A 101 -15.57 4.06 -22.26
C ASP A 101 -15.01 4.41 -20.85
N GLU A 102 -15.69 5.36 -20.20
CA GLU A 102 -15.36 6.12 -18.98
C GLU A 102 -15.29 5.32 -17.66
N SER A 103 -14.46 5.84 -16.75
CA SER A 103 -14.23 5.37 -15.38
C SER A 103 -15.31 5.83 -14.38
N ASP A 104 -15.77 4.94 -13.51
CA ASP A 104 -16.34 5.31 -12.20
C ASP A 104 -16.28 4.11 -11.24
N ASP A 105 -15.38 4.12 -10.24
CA ASP A 105 -15.48 3.26 -9.04
C ASP A 105 -14.66 3.80 -7.84
N ASP A 106 -15.43 4.25 -6.85
CA ASP A 106 -15.18 4.55 -5.44
C ASP A 106 -13.78 4.27 -4.84
N GLY A 107 -12.99 5.33 -4.71
CA GLY A 107 -11.82 5.38 -3.82
C GLY A 107 -12.16 6.04 -2.48
N LEU A 108 -12.52 5.24 -1.47
CA LEU A 108 -12.73 5.68 -0.08
C LEU A 108 -11.66 6.68 0.40
N GLU A 109 -12.09 7.92 0.64
CA GLU A 109 -11.33 8.99 1.27
C GLU A 109 -11.14 8.68 2.76
N ILE A 110 -9.93 8.32 3.18
CA ILE A 110 -9.60 8.19 4.60
C ILE A 110 -9.30 9.60 5.12
N GLU A 111 -10.34 10.26 5.62
CA GLU A 111 -10.24 11.48 6.42
C GLU A 111 -9.57 11.12 7.76
N TYR A 112 -8.42 11.74 8.05
CA TYR A 112 -7.77 11.60 9.35
C TYR A 112 -8.50 12.51 10.35
N ASP A 113 -9.18 11.92 11.33
CA ASP A 113 -9.81 12.67 12.43
C ASP A 113 -8.73 13.22 13.37
N ASP A 114 -8.36 14.49 13.18
CA ASP A 114 -7.33 15.22 13.91
C ASP A 114 -7.81 15.71 15.30
N ARG A 115 -8.66 14.91 15.97
CA ARG A 115 -9.30 15.26 17.25
C ARG A 115 -8.47 14.85 18.47
N ALA A 116 -7.19 15.18 18.46
CA ALA A 116 -6.37 15.18 19.67
C ALA A 116 -5.63 16.52 19.83
N LYS A 117 -6.38 17.63 19.81
CA LYS A 117 -5.87 18.87 20.42
C LYS A 117 -5.87 18.68 21.94
N ALA A 118 -4.66 18.49 22.47
CA ALA A 118 -4.36 18.50 23.90
C ALA A 118 -5.06 19.68 24.59
N SER A 119 -5.91 19.38 25.57
CA SER A 119 -6.44 20.41 26.48
C SER A 119 -5.37 20.75 27.52
N PRO A 120 -5.04 22.03 27.77
CA PRO A 120 -4.12 22.41 28.82
C PRO A 120 -4.71 22.09 30.20
N LEU A 121 -3.92 21.38 31.00
CA LEU A 121 -4.22 21.02 32.40
C LEU A 121 -4.55 22.29 33.20
N LYS A 122 -5.78 22.40 33.73
CA LYS A 122 -6.12 23.45 34.71
C LYS A 122 -5.62 23.02 36.08
N GLU A 123 -4.76 23.86 36.64
CA GLU A 123 -4.19 23.79 37.98
C GLU A 123 -5.30 23.86 39.05
N HIS A 124 -5.45 22.80 39.85
CA HIS A 124 -6.33 22.75 41.01
C HIS A 124 -5.58 23.25 42.26
N LYS A 125 -6.09 24.33 42.87
CA LYS A 125 -5.59 24.93 44.10
C LYS A 125 -6.11 24.14 45.31
N PRO A 126 -5.27 23.61 46.21
CA PRO A 126 -5.74 22.87 47.39
C PRO A 126 -6.27 23.83 48.47
N THR A 127 -7.55 23.75 48.79
CA THR A 127 -8.13 24.35 50.00
C THR A 127 -8.05 23.38 51.17
N ASN A 128 -7.18 23.72 52.13
CA ASN A 128 -7.12 23.15 53.48
C ASN A 128 -8.43 23.39 54.25
N LYS A 129 -8.97 22.34 54.89
CA LYS A 129 -9.40 22.31 56.32
C LYS A 129 -9.95 20.92 56.72
N PRO A 130 -9.94 20.57 58.03
CA PRO A 130 -9.38 19.29 58.49
C PRO A 130 -10.37 18.35 59.18
N VAL A 131 -10.04 17.05 59.06
CA VAL A 131 -10.11 15.92 60.00
C VAL A 131 -11.25 15.85 61.03
N ALA A 132 -12.08 14.82 60.88
CA ALA A 132 -12.72 14.12 62.01
C ALA A 132 -12.65 12.60 61.78
N ALA A 133 -12.29 11.91 62.85
CA ALA A 133 -11.91 10.50 62.97
C ALA A 133 -12.95 9.47 62.50
N ALA A 134 -12.48 8.30 62.02
CA ALA A 134 -12.56 7.03 62.74
C ALA A 134 -12.26 5.79 61.85
N ALA A 135 -11.64 4.79 62.49
CA ALA A 135 -11.61 3.34 62.18
C ALA A 135 -10.85 2.86 60.93
N VAL A 136 -9.65 2.28 61.08
CA VAL A 136 -9.25 0.89 61.44
C VAL A 136 -9.65 -0.22 60.44
N ASN A 137 -8.60 -0.91 59.95
CA ASN A 137 -8.52 -2.30 59.46
C ASN A 137 -9.29 -2.65 58.17
N ASP A 138 -8.89 -3.55 57.27
CA ASP A 138 -7.94 -4.67 57.24
C ASP A 138 -7.84 -5.09 55.75
N GLY A 139 -6.72 -5.69 55.29
CA GLY A 139 -6.69 -6.41 54.01
C GLY A 139 -5.50 -6.11 53.11
N GLU A 140 -4.36 -6.69 53.45
CA GLU A 140 -3.27 -7.03 52.51
C GLU A 140 -3.80 -7.95 51.40
N ASP A 141 -3.32 -7.76 50.17
CA ASP A 141 -3.04 -8.86 49.23
C ASP A 141 -2.08 -8.31 48.15
N ASP A 142 -0.80 -8.22 48.54
CA ASP A 142 0.33 -8.11 47.63
C ASP A 142 0.45 -9.42 46.83
N VAL A 143 0.17 -9.37 45.52
CA VAL A 143 0.46 -10.45 44.58
C VAL A 143 1.67 -10.05 43.74
N ASP A 144 2.84 -10.49 44.20
CA ASP A 144 4.13 -10.31 43.54
C ASP A 144 4.22 -11.11 42.24
N ILE A 145 4.34 -10.38 41.13
CA ILE A 145 4.45 -10.89 39.76
C ILE A 145 5.91 -10.98 39.34
N ASP A 146 6.68 -11.95 39.84
CA ASP A 146 8.03 -12.24 39.29
C ASP A 146 8.56 -13.65 39.59
N ALA A 147 7.69 -14.67 39.59
CA ALA A 147 8.14 -16.06 39.71
C ALA A 147 7.25 -17.06 38.95
N ILE A 148 7.46 -17.19 37.63
CA ILE A 148 7.65 -18.48 36.93
C ILE A 148 8.06 -18.29 35.47
#